data_AF-A0A0R3N3H3-F1
#
_entry.id   AF-A0A0R3N3H3-F1
#
_cell.length_a   1.000
_cell.length_b   1.000
_cell.length_c   1.000
_cell.angle_alpha   90.00
_cell.angle_beta   90.00
_cell.angle_gamma   90.00
#
_symmetry.space_group_name_H-M   'P 1'
#
loop_
_entity.id
_entity.type
_entity.pdbx_description
1 polymer ?
#
loop_
_entity_poly.entity_id
_entity_poly.type
_entity_poly.pdbx_seq_one_letter_code
_entity_poly.pdbx_strand_id
1 'polypeptide(L)' 'MRSKETTMRFWIECTKFETGQPIHINIALVGSMSRDGERTVLAFVGGDGQTIEVTETPEQLLERHFGAMGKA' A
#
# COMPACT_ATOMS: atom_id res chain seq x y z
N MET A 1 -20.46 -22.55 -7.30
CA MET A 1 -19.46 -21.55 -7.74
C MET A 1 -19.05 -20.75 -6.49
N ARG A 2 -17.86 -20.98 -5.93
CA ARG A 2 -17.37 -20.16 -4.79
C ARG A 2 -17.04 -18.79 -5.36
N SER A 3 -17.72 -17.74 -4.88
CA SER A 3 -17.25 -16.37 -5.08
C SER A 3 -15.84 -16.30 -4.51
N LYS A 4 -14.85 -15.83 -5.27
CA LYS A 4 -13.53 -15.54 -4.69
C LYS A 4 -13.76 -14.40 -3.71
N GLU A 5 -13.60 -14.68 -2.43
CA GLU A 5 -13.74 -13.67 -1.40
C GLU A 5 -12.65 -12.61 -1.61
N THR A 6 -13.05 -11.42 -2.07
CA THR A 6 -12.21 -10.23 -2.11
C THR A 6 -12.03 -9.76 -0.66
N THR A 7 -11.09 -10.36 0.06
CA THR A 7 -10.82 -9.97 1.45
C THR A 7 -10.01 -8.68 1.46
N MET A 8 -10.64 -7.58 1.89
CA MET A 8 -9.93 -6.33 2.16
C MET A 8 -8.97 -6.50 3.35
N ARG A 9 -7.73 -6.06 3.21
CA ARG A 9 -6.67 -6.15 4.23
C ARG A 9 -6.19 -4.77 4.62
N PHE A 10 -6.45 -4.37 5.86
CA PHE A 10 -6.02 -3.05 6.34
C PHE A 10 -4.53 -2.99 6.63
N TRP A 11 -3.95 -4.08 7.13
CA TRP A 11 -2.51 -4.20 7.30
C TRP A 11 -1.90 -4.90 6.10
N ILE A 12 -1.05 -4.17 5.38
CA ILE A 12 -0.30 -4.70 4.23
C ILE A 12 1.19 -4.64 4.52
N GLU A 13 1.92 -5.67 4.09
CA GLU A 13 3.37 -5.63 4.02
C GLU A 13 3.79 -4.80 2.79
N CYS A 14 4.79 -3.95 2.95
CA CYS A 14 5.44 -3.14 1.93
C CYS A 14 6.95 -3.22 2.09
N THR A 15 7.71 -2.78 1.10
CA THR A 15 9.17 -2.75 1.17
C THR A 15 9.63 -1.32 1.35
N LYS A 16 10.28 -1.01 2.47
CA LYS A 16 10.80 0.34 2.74
C LYS A 16 11.87 0.70 1.71
N PHE A 17 11.70 1.83 1.02
CA PHE A 17 12.56 2.20 -0.11
C PHE A 17 14.05 2.32 0.27
N GLU A 18 14.35 2.97 1.40
CA GLU A 18 15.73 3.23 1.86
C GLU A 18 16.50 1.98 2.28
N THR A 19 15.85 0.98 2.86
CA THR A 19 16.52 -0.17 3.48
C THR A 19 16.24 -1.50 2.77
N GLY A 20 15.25 -1.54 1.88
CA GLY A 20 14.77 -2.79 1.28
C GLY A 20 14.10 -3.75 2.28
N GLN A 21 13.85 -3.31 3.52
CA GLN A 21 13.27 -4.16 4.56
C GLN A 21 11.74 -4.17 4.49
N PRO A 22 11.09 -5.30 4.81
CA PRO A 22 9.65 -5.36 4.91
C PRO A 22 9.15 -4.52 6.09
N ILE A 23 8.06 -3.78 5.87
CA ILE A 23 7.34 -3.01 6.87
C ILE A 23 5.85 -3.27 6.74
N HIS A 24 5.12 -3.22 7.85
CA HIS A 24 3.66 -3.32 7.84
C HIS A 24 3.04 -1.94 8.07
N ILE A 25 2.14 -1.54 7.19
CA ILE A 25 1.40 -0.27 7.30
C ILE A 25 -0.10 -0.53 7.35
N ASN A 26 -0.83 0.38 8.00
CA ASN A 26 -2.28 0.42 7.90
C ASN A 26 -2.68 1.29 6.71
N ILE A 27 -3.08 0.68 5.60
CA ILE A 27 -3.41 1.40 4.37
C ILE A 27 -4.67 2.27 4.50
N ALA A 28 -5.58 1.97 5.43
CA ALA A 28 -6.74 2.83 5.69
C ALA A 28 -6.37 4.18 6.34
N LEU A 29 -5.15 4.33 6.85
CA LEU A 29 -4.64 5.60 7.37
C LEU A 29 -3.84 6.39 6.33
N VAL A 30 -3.59 5.83 5.15
CA VAL A 30 -2.90 6.52 4.06
C VAL A 30 -3.89 7.48 3.40
N GLY A 31 -3.67 8.79 3.59
CA GLY A 31 -4.50 9.84 3.02
C GLY A 31 -4.19 10.13 1.56
N SER A 32 -2.94 9.90 1.13
CA SER A 32 -2.54 9.99 -0.26
C SER A 32 -1.35 9.09 -0.59
N MET A 33 -1.30 8.67 -1.84
CA MET A 33 -0.17 7.97 -2.45
C MET A 33 0.27 8.75 -3.68
N SER A 34 1.57 9.04 -3.77
CA SER A 34 2.15 9.65 -4.97
C SER A 34 3.37 8.87 -5.43
N ARG A 35 3.54 8.77 -6.75
CA ARG A 35 4.72 8.12 -7.34
C ARG A 35 5.78 9.17 -7.66
N ASP A 36 7.00 8.94 -7.19
CA ASP A 36 8.19 9.76 -7.45
C ASP A 36 9.33 8.86 -7.92
N GLY A 37 9.51 8.75 -9.24
CA GLY A 37 10.50 7.85 -9.84
C GLY A 37 10.29 6.38 -9.44
N GLU A 38 11.25 5.82 -8.71
CA GLU A 38 11.26 4.43 -8.26
C GLU A 38 10.59 4.20 -6.89
N ARG A 39 10.16 5.27 -6.21
CA ARG A 39 9.51 5.20 -4.90
C ARG A 39 8.07 5.70 -4.93
N THR A 40 7.26 5.15 -4.05
CA THR A 40 5.92 5.63 -3.74
C THR A 40 5.94 6.26 -2.35
N VAL A 41 5.49 7.52 -2.28
CA VAL A 41 5.37 8.26 -1.03
C VAL A 41 3.96 8.08 -0.48
N LEU A 42 3.88 7.62 0.75
CA LEU A 42 2.64 7.41 1.49
C LEU A 42 2.52 8.49 2.55
N ALA A 43 1.51 9.35 2.46
CA ALA A 43 1.23 10.35 3.49
C ALA A 43 0.08 9.87 4.37
N PHE A 44 0.28 9.89 5.69
CA PHE A 44 -0.70 9.40 6.66
C PHE A 44 -1.58 10.52 7.21
N VAL A 45 -2.89 10.26 7.32
CA VAL A 45 -3.82 11.19 7.97
C VAL A 45 -3.50 11.26 9.46
N GLY A 46 -3.40 12.48 10.00
CA GLY A 46 -3.13 12.70 11.42
C GLY A 46 -1.70 12.39 11.85
N GLY A 47 -0.79 12.10 10.92
CA GLY A 47 0.62 11.79 11.21
C GLY A 47 1.54 13.00 11.27
N ASP A 48 1.05 14.22 11.53
CA ASP A 48 1.86 15.45 11.57
C ASP A 48 2.77 15.67 10.34
N GLY A 49 2.32 15.24 9.15
CA GLY A 49 3.09 15.32 7.91
C GLY A 49 4.12 14.20 7.70
N GLN A 50 4.10 13.17 8.54
CA GLN A 50 4.91 11.96 8.35
C GLN A 50 4.57 11.26 7.05
N THR A 51 5.63 10.91 6.32
CA THR A 51 5.54 10.10 5.11
C THR A 51 6.40 8.85 5.25
N ILE A 52 6.03 7.81 4.50
CA ILE A 52 6.84 6.61 4.32
C ILE A 52 7.06 6.41 2.83
N GLU A 53 8.29 6.07 2.46
CA GLU A 53 8.66 5.74 1.08
C GLU A 53 8.76 4.23 0.93
N VAL A 54 8.06 3.69 -0.07
CA VAL A 54 8.03 2.26 -0.38
C VAL A 54 8.38 2.00 -1.85
N THR A 55 8.86 0.81 -2.16
CA THR A 55 9.23 0.44 -3.54
C THR A 55 7.99 0.17 -4.40
N GLU A 56 6.94 -0.39 -3.80
CA GLU A 56 5.70 -0.77 -4.47
C GLU A 56 5.01 0.41 -5.15
N THR A 57 4.37 0.17 -6.30
CA THR A 57 3.52 1.19 -6.94
C THR A 57 2.18 1.32 -6.20
N PRO A 58 1.45 2.46 -6.34
CA PRO A 58 0.12 2.60 -5.76
C PRO A 58 -0.83 1.44 -6.15
N GLU A 59 -0.75 0.96 -7.39
CA GLU A 59 -1.58 -0.15 -7.88
C GLU A 59 -1.27 -1.45 -7.14
N GLN A 60 0.01 -1.75 -6.90
CA GLN A 60 0.42 -2.93 -6.15
C GLN A 60 -0.04 -2.87 -4.69
N LEU A 61 -0.01 -1.68 -4.07
CA LEU A 61 -0.50 -1.46 -2.71
C LEU A 61 -2.02 -1.68 -2.63
N LEU A 62 -2.77 -1.17 -3.60
CA LEU A 62 -4.22 -1.38 -3.70
C LEU A 62 -4.56 -2.84 -3.99
N GLU A 63 -3.79 -3.54 -4.82
CA GLU A 63 -3.97 -4.98 -5.04
C GLU A 63 -3.70 -5.79 -3.76
N ARG A 64 -2.70 -5.41 -2.96
CA ARG A 64 -2.47 -6.04 -1.64
C ARG A 64 -3.63 -5.77 -0.67
N HIS A 65 -4.23 -4.59 -0.74
CA HIS A 65 -5.39 -4.22 0.08
C HIS A 65 -6.65 -4.96 -0.33
N PHE A 66 -7.04 -4.90 -1.60
CA PHE A 66 -8.28 -5.51 -2.09
C PHE A 66 -8.13 -7.02 -2.36
N GLY A 67 -6.91 -7.54 -2.40
CA GLY A 67 -6.61 -8.83 -3.02
C GLY A 67 -6.55 -8.72 -4.55
N ALA A 68 -6.20 -9.82 -5.21
CA ALA A 68 -6.11 -9.87 -6.67
C ALA A 68 -7.45 -9.41 -7.29
N MET A 69 -7.47 -8.19 -7.82
CA MET A 69 -8.56 -7.72 -8.66
C MET A 69 -8.50 -8.55 -9.93
N GLY A 70 -9.36 -9.57 -10.02
CA GLY A 70 -9.47 -10.37 -11.24
C GLY A 70 -9.65 -9.45 -12.44
N LYS A 71 -8.93 -9.71 -13.54
CA LYS A 71 -9.19 -9.02 -14.80
C LYS A 71 -10.68 -9.18 -15.14
N ALA A 72 -11.36 -8.05 -15.34
CA ALA A 72 -12.70 -8.01 -15.90
C ALA A 72 -12.73 -8.62 -17.31
#